data_AF-A0A7S8E5C3-F1
#
_entry.id   AF-A0A7S8E5C3-F1
#
_cell.length_a   1.000
_cell.length_b   1.000
_cell.length_c   1.000
_cell.angle_alpha   90.00
_cell.angle_beta   90.00
_cell.angle_gamma   90.00
#
_symmetry.space_group_name_H-M   'P 1'
#
loop_
_entity.id
_entity.type
_entity.pdbx_description
1 polymer ?
#
loop_
_entity_poly.entity_id
_entity_poly.type
_entity_poly.pdbx_seq_one_letter_code
_entity_poly.pdbx_strand_id
1 'polypeptide(L)'
;MNGTMSDFKPQTFMEYVQLHERTWGDEDYPNRPDLIDILRAPVCVFWLHVEDGRRRYSVSVHKDMRDIEEYMTQILFRRNIKDATRRIARIFTNGKPTRIKGVKIIFETQGSTETHEALKVEAPKVDEDLTKQSAASASQESDVDAPRQSNSVFIGDFPDDDITSAPSEENAGTLFLDEADE
;
A
#
# COMPACT_ATOMS: atom_id res chain seq x y z
N MET A 1 -15.57 -34.66 5.92
CA MET A 1 -15.82 -33.23 6.20
C MET A 1 -14.90 -32.42 5.32
N ASN A 2 -15.36 -32.06 4.13
CA ASN A 2 -14.59 -31.23 3.20
C ASN A 2 -14.95 -29.78 3.50
N GLY A 3 -14.31 -29.21 4.52
CA GLY A 3 -14.36 -27.77 4.74
C GLY A 3 -13.83 -27.09 3.48
N THR A 4 -14.69 -26.36 2.79
CA THR A 4 -14.31 -25.59 1.60
C THR A 4 -13.16 -24.67 1.98
N MET A 5 -11.95 -24.95 1.51
CA MET A 5 -10.74 -24.12 1.69
C MET A 5 -10.86 -22.71 1.08
N SER A 6 -12.06 -22.30 0.67
CA SER A 6 -12.36 -21.08 -0.08
C SER A 6 -12.26 -19.78 0.73
N ASP A 7 -12.24 -19.86 2.07
CA ASP A 7 -12.31 -18.67 2.93
C ASP A 7 -11.05 -18.37 3.73
N PHE A 8 -9.94 -19.08 3.50
CA PHE A 8 -8.68 -18.70 4.13
C PHE A 8 -8.21 -17.34 3.59
N LYS A 9 -8.46 -16.28 4.35
CA LYS A 9 -7.99 -14.92 4.09
C LYS A 9 -6.72 -14.70 4.92
N PRO A 10 -5.52 -14.77 4.31
CA PRO A 10 -4.28 -14.52 5.04
C PRO A 10 -4.32 -13.12 5.66
N GLN A 11 -3.91 -13.02 6.93
CA GLN A 11 -3.88 -11.77 7.69
C GLN A 11 -2.44 -11.30 7.92
N THR A 12 -1.52 -12.23 8.13
CA THR A 12 -0.13 -11.93 8.48
C THR A 12 0.77 -11.91 7.25
N PHE A 13 1.88 -11.16 7.31
CA PHE A 13 2.85 -11.10 6.22
C PHE A 13 3.35 -12.50 5.82
N MET A 14 3.68 -13.32 6.83
CA MET A 14 4.22 -14.65 6.59
C MET A 14 3.20 -15.58 5.92
N GLU A 15 1.91 -15.48 6.25
CA GLU A 15 0.87 -16.25 5.55
C GLU A 15 0.77 -15.87 4.07
N TYR A 16 0.91 -14.58 3.73
CA TYR A 16 0.94 -14.15 2.33
C TYR A 16 2.17 -14.67 1.59
N VAL A 17 3.35 -14.67 2.23
CA VAL A 17 4.58 -15.24 1.66
C VAL A 17 4.44 -16.75 1.43
N GLN A 18 3.97 -17.49 2.43
CA GLN A 18 3.75 -18.93 2.31
C GLN A 18 2.70 -19.26 1.24
N LEU A 19 1.62 -18.49 1.18
CA LEU A 19 0.60 -18.65 0.15
C LEU A 19 1.17 -18.34 -1.24
N HIS A 20 2.00 -17.30 -1.37
CA HIS A 20 2.69 -16.96 -2.61
C HIS A 20 3.56 -18.12 -3.10
N GLU A 21 4.45 -18.62 -2.26
CA GLU A 21 5.34 -19.75 -2.57
C GLU A 21 4.55 -21.02 -2.90
N ARG A 22 3.48 -21.33 -2.16
CA ARG A 22 2.61 -22.48 -2.46
C ARG A 22 1.85 -22.32 -3.78
N THR A 23 1.42 -21.11 -4.12
CA THR A 23 0.57 -20.86 -5.30
C THR A 23 1.38 -20.88 -6.59
N TRP A 24 2.59 -20.33 -6.57
CA TRP A 24 3.47 -20.31 -7.73
C TRP A 24 4.29 -21.60 -7.83
N GLY A 25 4.76 -22.17 -6.73
CA GLY A 25 5.60 -23.37 -6.75
C GLY A 25 6.81 -23.15 -7.67
N ASP A 26 6.84 -23.93 -8.75
CA ASP A 26 7.89 -23.89 -9.80
C ASP A 26 7.54 -22.96 -10.99
N GLU A 27 6.36 -22.33 -11.00
CA GLU A 27 5.99 -21.34 -12.02
C GLU A 27 6.69 -20.00 -11.76
N ASP A 28 7.32 -19.43 -12.80
CA ASP A 28 7.90 -18.08 -12.75
C ASP A 28 7.00 -17.05 -13.42
N TYR A 29 7.07 -15.81 -12.92
CA TYR A 29 6.41 -14.65 -13.51
C TYR A 29 7.39 -13.49 -13.70
N PRO A 30 7.09 -12.54 -14.61
CA PRO A 30 7.99 -11.44 -14.88
C PRO A 30 8.33 -10.63 -13.63
N ASN A 31 9.62 -10.45 -13.38
CA ASN A 31 10.18 -9.73 -12.22
C ASN A 31 9.82 -10.34 -10.87
N ARG A 32 9.71 -11.68 -10.78
CA ARG A 32 9.59 -12.37 -9.49
C ARG A 32 10.80 -12.07 -8.60
N PRO A 33 10.61 -11.46 -7.42
CA PRO A 33 11.69 -11.27 -6.46
C PRO A 33 12.04 -12.59 -5.77
N ASP A 34 13.29 -12.75 -5.34
CA ASP A 34 13.72 -13.89 -4.53
C ASP A 34 13.05 -13.85 -3.14
N LEU A 35 12.90 -15.01 -2.50
CA LEU A 35 12.31 -15.12 -1.16
C LEU A 35 13.08 -14.27 -0.14
N ILE A 36 14.41 -14.26 -0.24
CA ILE A 36 15.27 -13.46 0.64
C ILE A 36 14.99 -11.96 0.45
N ASP A 37 14.77 -11.52 -0.79
CA ASP A 37 14.46 -10.13 -1.10
C ASP A 37 13.09 -9.73 -0.56
N ILE A 38 12.08 -10.60 -0.68
CA ILE A 38 10.74 -10.36 -0.11
C ILE A 38 10.84 -10.19 1.42
N LEU A 39 11.60 -11.05 2.10
CA LEU A 39 11.73 -11.00 3.56
C LEU A 39 12.54 -9.80 4.06
N ARG A 40 13.47 -9.28 3.25
CA ARG A 40 14.33 -8.14 3.61
C ARG A 40 13.81 -6.79 3.12
N ALA A 41 12.87 -6.78 2.17
CA ALA A 41 12.40 -5.56 1.54
C ALA A 41 11.69 -4.64 2.55
N PRO A 42 12.00 -3.32 2.55
CA PRO A 42 11.29 -2.35 3.38
C PRO A 42 9.80 -2.29 3.06
N VAL A 43 9.44 -2.48 1.79
CA VAL A 43 8.06 -2.44 1.31
C VAL A 43 7.78 -3.63 0.39
N CYS A 44 6.72 -4.37 0.71
CA CYS A 44 6.22 -5.48 -0.11
C CYS A 44 4.75 -5.23 -0.49
N VAL A 45 4.42 -5.45 -1.76
CA VAL A 45 3.05 -5.37 -2.26
C VAL A 45 2.65 -6.69 -2.88
N PHE A 46 1.55 -7.25 -2.39
CA PHE A 46 0.90 -8.42 -2.98
C PHE A 46 -0.21 -7.97 -3.91
N TRP A 47 -0.21 -8.52 -5.11
CA TRP A 47 -1.13 -8.21 -6.20
C TRP A 47 -1.99 -9.43 -6.50
N LEU A 48 -3.30 -9.25 -6.52
CA LEU A 48 -4.26 -10.27 -6.96
C LEU A 48 -4.44 -10.17 -8.49
N HIS A 49 -4.20 -11.27 -9.19
CA HIS A 49 -4.53 -11.39 -10.61
C HIS A 49 -6.01 -11.72 -10.76
N VAL A 50 -6.74 -10.92 -11.54
CA VAL A 50 -8.21 -11.07 -11.70
C VAL A 50 -8.56 -11.96 -12.90
N GLU A 51 -7.68 -12.03 -13.91
CA GLU A 51 -7.97 -12.66 -15.21
C GLU A 51 -8.08 -14.19 -15.17
N ASP A 52 -7.37 -14.88 -14.29
CA ASP A 52 -7.19 -16.33 -14.38
C ASP A 52 -8.34 -17.16 -13.75
N GLY A 53 -9.36 -16.51 -13.17
CA GLY A 53 -10.36 -17.17 -12.32
C GLY A 53 -9.79 -17.83 -11.04
N ARG A 54 -8.46 -17.94 -10.95
CA ARG A 54 -7.67 -18.39 -9.81
C ARG A 54 -7.17 -17.17 -9.04
N ARG A 55 -7.34 -17.18 -7.72
CA ARG A 55 -6.83 -16.12 -6.84
C ARG A 55 -5.31 -16.25 -6.67
N ARG A 56 -4.55 -15.96 -7.72
CA ARG A 56 -3.08 -15.97 -7.70
C ARG A 56 -2.56 -14.61 -7.21
N TYR A 57 -1.63 -14.65 -6.27
CA TYR A 57 -0.96 -13.46 -5.76
C TYR A 57 0.43 -13.35 -6.37
N SER A 58 0.76 -12.26 -7.06
CA SER A 58 2.16 -11.90 -7.36
C SER A 58 2.68 -10.92 -6.31
N VAL A 59 4.01 -10.82 -6.16
CA VAL A 59 4.63 -9.87 -5.22
C VAL A 59 5.58 -8.95 -5.96
N SER A 60 5.60 -7.68 -5.53
CA SER A 60 6.67 -6.75 -5.89
C SER A 60 7.26 -6.11 -4.64
N VAL A 61 8.58 -5.92 -4.69
CA VAL A 61 9.38 -5.31 -3.64
C VAL A 61 9.76 -3.89 -4.04
N HIS A 62 9.67 -2.94 -3.11
CA HIS A 62 9.96 -1.54 -3.32
C HIS A 62 10.88 -1.03 -2.22
N LYS A 63 11.72 -0.03 -2.54
CA LYS A 63 12.58 0.62 -1.54
C LYS A 63 11.78 1.59 -0.69
N ASP A 64 10.86 2.31 -1.32
CA ASP A 64 10.09 3.40 -0.73
C ASP A 64 8.60 3.29 -1.08
N MET A 65 7.76 3.99 -0.33
CA MET A 65 6.31 4.03 -0.60
C MET A 65 5.95 4.85 -1.86
N ARG A 66 6.86 5.71 -2.32
CA ARG A 66 6.66 6.61 -3.46
C ARG A 66 6.32 5.86 -4.75
N ASP A 67 6.96 4.71 -4.96
CA ASP A 67 6.74 3.89 -6.16
C ASP A 67 5.30 3.39 -6.23
N ILE A 68 4.71 3.08 -5.08
CA ILE A 68 3.32 2.60 -4.97
C ILE A 68 2.33 3.76 -5.07
N GLU A 69 2.68 4.93 -4.55
CA GLU A 69 1.90 6.16 -4.73
C GLU A 69 1.83 6.57 -6.20
N GLU A 70 2.97 6.54 -6.90
CA GLU A 70 3.02 6.82 -8.34
C GLU A 70 2.17 5.82 -9.14
N TYR A 71 2.27 4.53 -8.81
CA TYR A 71 1.43 3.52 -9.43
C TYR A 71 -0.06 3.75 -9.17
N MET A 72 -0.45 4.05 -7.92
CA MET A 72 -1.84 4.29 -7.54
C MET A 72 -2.40 5.55 -8.18
N THR A 73 -1.62 6.63 -8.22
CA THR A 73 -2.01 7.87 -8.92
C THR A 73 -2.15 7.62 -10.41
N GLN A 74 -1.25 6.85 -11.02
CA GLN A 74 -1.35 6.45 -12.41
C GLN A 74 -2.65 5.69 -12.71
N ILE A 75 -3.09 4.79 -11.82
CA ILE A 75 -4.40 4.12 -11.94
C ILE A 75 -5.55 5.11 -11.80
N LEU A 76 -5.51 6.01 -10.81
CA LEU A 76 -6.60 6.94 -10.53
C LEU A 76 -6.82 7.96 -11.65
N PHE A 77 -5.74 8.45 -12.27
CA PHE A 77 -5.83 9.49 -13.30
C PHE A 77 -5.99 8.94 -14.73
N ARG A 78 -5.60 7.69 -14.99
CA ARG A 78 -5.77 7.09 -16.32
C ARG A 78 -7.20 6.58 -16.49
N ARG A 79 -8.06 7.45 -17.06
CA ARG A 79 -9.48 7.18 -17.37
C ARG A 79 -9.74 5.96 -18.30
N ASN A 80 -8.71 5.35 -18.89
CA ASN A 80 -8.80 4.27 -19.87
C ASN A 80 -7.72 3.17 -19.71
N ILE A 81 -7.33 2.79 -18.49
CA ILE A 81 -6.61 1.51 -18.36
C ILE A 81 -7.64 0.41 -18.56
N LYS A 82 -7.62 -0.22 -19.74
CA LYS A 82 -8.68 -1.12 -20.18
C LYS A 82 -8.93 -2.27 -19.21
N ASP A 83 -7.93 -2.75 -18.50
CA ASP A 83 -8.10 -3.64 -17.35
C ASP A 83 -6.88 -3.48 -16.46
N ALA A 84 -7.07 -3.10 -15.20
CA ALA A 84 -6.01 -3.30 -14.21
C ALA A 84 -5.97 -4.81 -13.93
N THR A 85 -5.26 -5.57 -14.77
CA THR A 85 -5.05 -7.03 -14.67
C THR A 85 -4.67 -7.48 -13.27
N ARG A 86 -4.07 -6.57 -12.50
CA ARG A 86 -3.61 -6.77 -11.13
C ARG A 86 -4.24 -5.74 -10.21
N ARG A 87 -4.80 -6.21 -9.09
CA ARG A 87 -5.33 -5.38 -8.01
C ARG A 87 -4.45 -5.51 -6.78
N ILE A 88 -4.19 -4.42 -6.05
CA ILE A 88 -3.49 -4.50 -4.76
C ILE A 88 -4.33 -5.32 -3.78
N ALA A 89 -3.77 -6.43 -3.30
CA ALA A 89 -4.37 -7.26 -2.26
C ALA A 89 -3.94 -6.78 -0.86
N ARG A 90 -2.63 -6.59 -0.66
CA ARG A 90 -2.08 -6.17 0.62
C ARG A 90 -0.73 -5.48 0.46
N ILE A 91 -0.47 -4.51 1.34
CA ILE A 91 0.81 -3.81 1.43
C ILE A 91 1.39 -4.09 2.81
N PHE A 92 2.69 -4.37 2.87
CA PHE A 92 3.45 -4.55 4.10
C PHE A 92 4.65 -3.61 4.09
N THR A 93 4.89 -2.95 5.22
CA THR A 93 6.04 -2.08 5.45
C THR A 93 6.84 -2.64 6.62
N ASN A 94 8.08 -3.06 6.40
CA ASN A 94 8.94 -3.73 7.40
C ASN A 94 8.21 -4.91 8.07
N GLY A 95 7.52 -5.73 7.28
CA GLY A 95 6.72 -6.88 7.75
C GLY A 95 5.40 -6.54 8.45
N LYS A 96 5.06 -5.27 8.65
CA LYS A 96 3.80 -4.83 9.28
C LYS A 96 2.74 -4.51 8.23
N PRO A 97 1.47 -4.90 8.42
CA PRO A 97 0.41 -4.62 7.45
C PRO A 97 0.10 -3.13 7.39
N THR A 98 0.18 -2.56 6.20
CA THR A 98 -0.10 -1.15 5.92
C THR A 98 -1.36 -1.03 5.08
N ARG A 99 -2.24 -0.08 5.41
CA ARG A 99 -3.47 0.22 4.66
C ARG A 99 -3.43 1.66 4.16
N ILE A 100 -3.85 1.87 2.92
CA ILE A 100 -4.05 3.21 2.35
C ILE A 100 -5.31 3.80 2.99
N LYS A 101 -5.17 4.89 3.75
CA LYS A 101 -6.32 5.56 4.39
C LYS A 101 -7.08 6.47 3.43
N GLY A 102 -6.39 7.07 2.47
CA GLY A 102 -6.96 7.99 1.49
C GLY A 102 -5.88 8.63 0.64
N VAL A 103 -6.29 9.26 -0.47
CA VAL A 103 -5.42 10.03 -1.36
C VAL A 103 -5.87 11.48 -1.31
N LYS A 104 -4.97 12.40 -0.97
CA LYS A 104 -5.25 13.84 -0.93
C LYS A 104 -4.82 14.47 -2.25
N ILE A 105 -5.79 14.97 -3.01
CA ILE A 105 -5.54 15.72 -4.26
C ILE A 105 -5.73 17.20 -3.95
N ILE A 106 -4.69 18.00 -4.21
CA ILE A 106 -4.71 19.46 -4.05
C ILE A 106 -4.81 20.06 -5.44
N PHE A 107 -5.85 20.87 -5.67
CA PHE A 107 -6.05 21.59 -6.92
C PHE A 107 -5.65 23.04 -6.73
N GLU A 108 -4.83 23.56 -7.63
CA GLU A 108 -4.52 24.99 -7.72
C GLU A 108 -5.08 25.52 -9.03
N THR A 109 -5.92 26.56 -8.96
CA THR A 109 -6.43 27.24 -10.14
C THR A 109 -5.38 28.26 -10.59
N GLN A 110 -4.66 27.96 -11.67
CA GLN A 110 -3.81 28.94 -12.34
C GLN A 110 -4.69 30.00 -13.02
N GLY A 111 -5.09 31.03 -12.27
CA GLY A 111 -6.03 32.03 -12.78
C GLY A 111 -6.53 33.01 -11.74
N SER A 112 -5.65 33.54 -10.89
CA SER A 112 -5.87 34.78 -10.15
C SER A 112 -4.54 35.23 -9.55
N THR A 113 -3.56 35.52 -10.41
CA THR A 113 -2.66 36.63 -10.10
C THR A 113 -3.50 37.90 -10.11
N GLU A 114 -4.31 38.09 -9.06
CA GLU A 114 -4.72 39.41 -8.65
C GLU A 114 -3.44 40.12 -8.25
N THR A 115 -3.04 40.99 -9.16
CA THR A 115 -2.07 42.06 -9.04
C THR A 115 -2.32 42.84 -7.75
N HIS A 116 -1.88 42.31 -6.61
CA HIS A 116 -1.59 43.11 -5.42
C HIS A 116 -0.20 43.74 -5.57
N GLU A 117 0.05 44.34 -6.74
CA GLU A 117 1.02 45.42 -6.91
C GLU A 117 0.31 46.73 -6.54
N ALA A 118 -0.19 46.78 -5.30
CA ALA A 118 -0.71 47.99 -4.70
C ALA A 118 0.50 48.87 -4.34
N LEU A 119 0.72 49.89 -5.18
CA LEU A 119 1.25 51.21 -4.79
C LEU A 119 2.42 51.18 -3.80
N LYS A 120 3.59 50.69 -4.27
CA LYS A 120 4.85 51.17 -3.73
C LYS A 120 5.08 52.57 -4.29
N VAL A 121 4.47 53.57 -3.64
CA VAL A 121 4.78 54.99 -3.86
C VAL A 121 6.27 55.17 -3.61
N GLU A 122 6.98 55.48 -4.69
CA GLU A 122 8.34 55.99 -4.67
C GLU A 122 8.43 57.21 -3.75
N ALA A 123 9.31 57.12 -2.76
CA ALA A 123 9.95 58.27 -2.15
C ALA A 123 11.45 57.98 -2.01
N PRO A 124 12.29 59.02 -2.10
CA PRO A 124 13.57 58.96 -2.80
C PRO A 124 14.73 58.45 -1.96
N LYS A 125 15.74 58.00 -2.71
CA LYS A 125 17.10 57.61 -2.30
C LYS A 125 17.67 58.53 -1.23
N VAL A 126 18.12 57.92 -0.13
CA VAL A 126 19.15 58.48 0.73
C VAL A 126 20.28 57.45 0.74
N ASP A 127 21.38 57.85 0.12
CA ASP A 127 22.68 57.19 0.18
C ASP A 127 23.16 57.12 1.65
N GLU A 128 23.74 55.99 2.06
CA GLU A 128 25.12 55.93 2.59
C GLU A 128 25.45 54.59 3.28
N ASP A 129 26.69 54.18 3.02
CA ASP A 129 27.60 53.41 3.86
C ASP A 129 27.45 51.89 4.06
N LEU A 130 28.20 51.16 3.22
CA LEU A 130 29.43 50.45 3.62
C LEU A 130 29.57 50.05 5.11
N THR A 131 29.33 48.78 5.43
CA THR A 131 30.19 47.99 6.35
C THR A 131 29.93 46.49 6.10
N LYS A 132 30.73 45.79 5.31
CA LYS A 132 31.88 44.96 5.71
C LYS A 132 31.70 44.14 7.01
N GLN A 133 32.00 42.85 6.86
CA GLN A 133 32.71 41.94 7.79
C GLN A 133 31.96 40.86 8.58
N SER A 134 32.68 39.72 8.64
CA SER A 134 32.53 38.50 9.46
C SER A 134 31.42 37.54 8.99
N ALA A 135 31.68 36.32 8.50
CA ALA A 135 32.73 35.32 8.75
C ALA A 135 32.81 34.87 10.23
N ALA A 136 32.01 33.86 10.57
CA ALA A 136 32.22 32.87 11.64
C ALA A 136 31.25 31.70 11.35
N SER A 137 31.69 30.51 10.93
CA SER A 137 32.29 29.44 11.76
C SER A 137 31.48 29.15 13.03
N ALA A 138 30.74 28.04 13.03
CA ALA A 138 30.46 27.25 14.22
C ALA A 138 29.90 25.87 13.82
N SER A 139 30.80 24.90 13.80
CA SER A 139 30.48 23.48 13.97
C SER A 139 29.74 23.29 15.29
N GLN A 140 28.70 22.45 15.32
CA GLN A 140 28.30 21.80 16.57
C GLN A 140 27.69 20.43 16.30
N GLU A 141 28.54 19.41 16.45
CA GLU A 141 28.15 18.05 16.78
C GLU A 141 27.41 18.08 18.13
N SER A 142 26.27 17.40 18.21
CA SER A 142 25.79 16.89 19.49
C SER A 142 25.14 15.53 19.27
N ASP A 143 25.91 14.51 19.65
CA ASP A 143 25.43 13.24 20.15
C ASP A 143 24.28 13.47 21.15
N VAL A 144 23.14 12.85 20.87
CA VAL A 144 22.11 12.60 21.88
C VAL A 144 21.75 11.12 21.81
N ASP A 145 22.52 10.36 22.58
CA ASP A 145 22.22 8.99 23.00
C ASP A 145 21.00 9.04 23.94
N ALA A 146 19.88 8.44 23.54
CA ALA A 146 18.67 8.38 24.34
C ALA A 146 18.21 6.91 24.50
N PRO A 147 18.07 6.43 25.75
CA PRO A 147 17.69 5.05 26.03
C PRO A 147 16.23 4.76 25.68
N ARG A 148 16.04 3.62 25.01
CA ARG A 148 14.75 2.97 24.72
C ARG A 148 13.91 2.81 25.99
N GLN A 149 12.78 3.51 26.06
CA GLN A 149 11.71 3.16 26.98
C GLN A 149 10.80 2.11 26.31
N SER A 150 10.84 0.91 26.88
CA SER A 150 9.96 -0.22 26.58
C SER A 150 8.58 0.01 27.20
N ASN A 151 7.61 0.44 26.40
CA ASN A 151 6.20 0.39 26.79
C ASN A 151 5.64 -1.01 26.52
N SER A 152 5.57 -1.83 27.58
CA SER A 152 4.73 -3.02 27.62
C SER A 152 3.27 -2.58 27.77
N VAL A 153 2.51 -2.61 26.67
CA VAL A 153 1.06 -2.40 26.72
C VAL A 153 0.35 -3.74 26.89
N PHE A 154 -0.38 -3.78 27.99
CA PHE A 154 -1.33 -4.76 28.50
C PHE A 154 -2.23 -5.36 27.40
N ILE A 155 -2.23 -6.68 27.28
CA ILE A 155 -3.25 -7.44 26.54
C ILE A 155 -4.41 -7.66 27.52
N GLY A 156 -5.51 -6.96 27.30
CA GLY A 156 -6.76 -7.23 27.99
C GLY A 156 -7.44 -8.47 27.40
N ASP A 157 -7.78 -9.40 28.29
CA ASP A 157 -8.75 -10.48 28.05
C ASP A 157 -10.03 -9.91 27.42
N PHE A 158 -10.37 -10.40 26.24
CA PHE A 158 -11.71 -10.26 25.69
C PHE A 158 -12.43 -11.61 25.86
N PRO A 159 -13.63 -11.62 26.48
CA PRO A 159 -14.39 -12.84 26.70
C PRO A 159 -14.88 -13.44 25.38
N ASP A 160 -14.85 -14.77 25.33
CA ASP A 160 -15.42 -15.61 24.28
C ASP A 160 -16.94 -15.43 24.22
N ASP A 161 -17.44 -14.66 23.25
CA ASP A 161 -18.85 -14.69 22.87
C ASP A 161 -19.10 -15.85 21.90
N ASP A 162 -19.47 -16.96 22.53
CA ASP A 162 -20.06 -18.17 21.98
C ASP A 162 -21.48 -17.86 21.47
N ILE A 163 -21.67 -17.68 20.16
CA ILE A 163 -23.01 -17.58 19.55
C ILE A 163 -23.09 -18.43 18.27
N THR A 164 -23.35 -19.72 18.52
CA THR A 164 -24.41 -20.54 17.93
C THR A 164 -24.67 -20.50 16.41
N SER A 165 -24.42 -21.68 15.84
CA SER A 165 -24.95 -22.32 14.63
C SER A 165 -26.39 -21.97 14.18
N ALA A 166 -26.59 -21.91 12.85
CA ALA A 166 -27.61 -22.64 12.04
C ALA A 166 -27.90 -21.91 10.69
N PRO A 167 -28.59 -22.53 9.71
CA PRO A 167 -28.43 -23.88 9.18
C PRO A 167 -28.16 -23.89 7.66
N SER A 168 -27.74 -25.06 7.18
CA SER A 168 -27.58 -25.48 5.79
C SER A 168 -28.89 -25.47 4.99
N GLU A 169 -28.89 -24.84 3.81
CA GLU A 169 -29.87 -25.15 2.76
C GLU A 169 -29.21 -26.04 1.70
N GLU A 170 -29.63 -27.30 1.74
CA GLU A 170 -29.65 -28.21 0.60
C GLU A 170 -30.58 -27.62 -0.47
N ASN A 171 -30.15 -27.56 -1.74
CA ASN A 171 -31.04 -28.07 -2.76
C ASN A 171 -30.32 -28.53 -4.02
N ALA A 172 -30.63 -29.77 -4.37
CA ALA A 172 -30.19 -30.49 -5.55
C ALA A 172 -30.94 -29.99 -6.78
N GLY A 173 -30.27 -30.00 -7.93
CA GLY A 173 -30.87 -29.61 -9.21
C GLY A 173 -30.03 -29.99 -10.41
N THR A 174 -29.55 -31.24 -10.46
CA THR A 174 -28.98 -31.80 -11.70
C THR A 174 -30.14 -32.29 -12.57
N LEU A 175 -30.54 -31.48 -13.54
CA LEU A 175 -31.42 -31.88 -14.64
C LEU A 175 -30.58 -32.58 -15.70
N PHE A 176 -30.63 -33.90 -15.70
CA PHE A 176 -30.39 -34.71 -16.90
C PHE A 176 -31.49 -34.38 -17.91
N LEU A 177 -31.11 -33.99 -19.12
CA LEU A 177 -32.01 -33.98 -20.26
C LEU A 177 -31.57 -35.08 -21.20
N ASP A 178 -32.53 -35.97 -21.43
CA ASP A 178 -32.46 -37.21 -22.17
C ASP A 178 -31.95 -37.06 -23.60
N GLU A 179 -31.18 -38.07 -23.96
CA GLU A 179 -30.86 -38.55 -25.28
C GLU A 179 -32.16 -39.07 -25.92
N ALA A 180 -32.57 -38.47 -27.05
CA ALA A 180 -33.66 -38.97 -27.87
C ALA A 180 -33.11 -39.29 -29.27
N ASP A 181 -33.14 -40.59 -29.58
CA ASP A 181 -33.05 -41.19 -30.90
C ASP A 181 -34.03 -40.53 -31.90
N GLU A 182 -33.54 -40.16 -33.09
CA GLU A 182 -34.01 -40.66 -34.40
C GLU A 182 -33.04 -40.28 -35.54
#